data_AF-A0A377Z634-F1
#
_entry.id   AF-A0A377Z634-F1
#
_cell.length_a   1.000
_cell.length_b   1.000
_cell.length_c   1.000
_cell.angle_alpha   90.00
_cell.angle_beta   90.00
_cell.angle_gamma   90.00
#
_symmetry.space_group_name_H-M   'P 1'
#
loop_
_entity.id
_entity.type
_entity.pdbx_description
1 polymer ?
#
loop_
_entity_poly.entity_id
_entity_poly.type
_entity_poly.pdbx_seq_one_letter_code
_entity_poly.pdbx_strand_id
1 'polypeptide(L)'
;MSRTGLPRRNVTFYGFGERPAVAAYAFDVLSRQLKDATTAYLKTQDKRLKMATRRARAEQFRAGWVEGVCRIVEVFSVSEHEQALMSTWLEHQNMTTLQNRSVKRCRGDAIARSQGYRAGENARLHYGVSGCGPAGIDYSAGEDSL
;
A
#
# COMPACT_ATOMS: atom_id res chain seq x y z
N MET A 1 -38.41 5.68 -10.03
CA MET A 1 -37.58 4.82 -9.16
C MET A 1 -36.12 5.18 -9.39
N SER A 2 -35.55 6.02 -8.52
CA SER A 2 -34.20 6.55 -8.67
C SER A 2 -33.18 5.54 -8.12
N ARG A 3 -32.23 5.09 -8.95
CA ARG A 3 -31.06 4.31 -8.51
C ARG A 3 -30.18 5.24 -7.68
N THR A 4 -30.31 5.19 -6.36
CA THR A 4 -29.32 5.78 -5.43
C THR A 4 -27.97 5.16 -5.74
N GLY A 5 -27.06 5.95 -6.31
CA GLY A 5 -25.70 5.52 -6.58
C GLY A 5 -25.03 5.15 -5.27
N LEU A 6 -24.56 3.91 -5.16
CA LEU A 6 -23.74 3.48 -4.02
C LEU A 6 -22.57 4.48 -3.86
N PRO A 7 -22.28 4.95 -2.64
CA PRO A 7 -21.19 5.89 -2.40
C PRO A 7 -19.89 5.30 -2.95
N ARG A 8 -19.18 6.11 -3.75
CA ARG A 8 -17.88 5.72 -4.30
C ARG A 8 -16.90 5.58 -3.14
N ARG A 9 -16.23 4.43 -3.05
CA ARG A 9 -15.10 4.25 -2.12
C ARG A 9 -13.96 5.13 -2.59
N ASN A 10 -13.54 6.07 -1.75
CA ASN A 10 -12.34 6.86 -1.93
C ASN A 10 -11.25 6.36 -0.97
N VAL A 11 -10.00 6.50 -1.38
CA VAL A 11 -8.83 6.33 -0.52
C VAL A 11 -8.04 7.62 -0.66
N THR A 12 -7.77 8.28 0.46
CA THR A 12 -7.02 9.54 0.49
C THR A 12 -5.76 9.33 1.31
N PHE A 13 -4.62 9.72 0.74
CA PHE A 13 -3.32 9.72 1.41
C PHE A 13 -3.02 11.14 1.89
N TYR A 14 -2.39 11.25 3.07
CA TYR A 14 -2.02 12.53 3.68
C TYR A 14 -0.62 12.42 4.29
N GLY A 15 0.04 13.56 4.47
CA GLY A 15 1.45 13.65 4.86
C GLY A 15 2.12 14.90 4.28
N PHE A 16 3.40 15.06 4.55
CA PHE A 16 4.17 16.25 4.17
C PHE A 16 4.80 16.13 2.77
N GLY A 17 5.02 17.28 2.12
CA GLY A 17 5.71 17.36 0.83
C GLY A 17 5.06 16.49 -0.26
N GLU A 18 5.88 15.82 -1.07
CA GLU A 18 5.40 14.90 -2.11
C GLU A 18 4.94 13.52 -1.59
N ARG A 19 5.09 13.22 -0.28
CA ARG A 19 4.82 11.87 0.27
C ARG A 19 3.40 11.35 -0.01
N PRO A 20 2.32 12.15 0.06
CA PRO A 20 0.98 11.68 -0.31
C PRO A 20 0.87 11.22 -1.76
N ALA A 21 1.54 11.93 -2.68
CA ALA A 21 1.57 11.56 -4.10
C ALA A 21 2.36 10.27 -4.33
N VAL A 22 3.50 10.12 -3.64
CA VAL A 22 4.31 8.88 -3.66
C VAL A 22 3.50 7.70 -3.11
N ALA A 23 2.77 7.89 -2.00
CA ALA A 23 1.92 6.86 -1.41
C ALA A 23 0.77 6.45 -2.34
N ALA A 24 0.12 7.42 -3.00
CA ALA A 24 -0.92 7.15 -3.99
C ALA A 24 -0.38 6.33 -5.18
N TYR A 25 0.78 6.72 -5.72
CA TYR A 25 1.45 5.98 -6.78
C TYR A 25 1.79 4.54 -6.36
N ALA A 26 2.38 4.37 -5.18
CA ALA A 26 2.72 3.06 -4.64
C ALA A 26 1.48 2.18 -4.47
N PHE A 27 0.39 2.73 -3.92
CA PHE A 27 -0.88 2.05 -3.79
C PHE A 27 -1.42 1.58 -5.15
N ASP A 28 -1.41 2.43 -6.17
CA ASP A 28 -1.92 2.10 -7.50
C ASP A 28 -1.10 1.00 -8.19
N VAL A 29 0.23 1.06 -8.07
CA VAL A 29 1.13 0.05 -8.64
C VAL A 29 0.98 -1.28 -7.91
N LEU A 30 1.05 -1.28 -6.57
CA LEU A 30 0.96 -2.49 -5.77
C LEU A 30 -0.43 -3.13 -5.84
N SER A 31 -1.50 -2.34 -5.91
CA SER A 31 -2.87 -2.86 -6.09
C SER A 31 -3.03 -3.63 -7.40
N ARG A 32 -2.40 -3.14 -8.49
CA ARG A 32 -2.40 -3.86 -9.78
C ARG A 32 -1.60 -5.16 -9.69
N GLN A 33 -0.40 -5.11 -9.13
CA GLN A 33 0.44 -6.31 -8.97
C GLN A 33 -0.22 -7.38 -8.09
N LEU A 34 -0.87 -6.99 -6.99
CA LEU A 34 -1.63 -7.90 -6.14
C LEU A 34 -2.78 -8.57 -6.91
N LYS A 35 -3.50 -7.79 -7.74
CA LYS A 35 -4.60 -8.31 -8.56
C LYS A 35 -4.09 -9.34 -9.57
N ASP A 36 -2.99 -9.05 -10.25
CA ASP A 36 -2.40 -9.93 -11.26
C ASP A 36 -1.83 -11.20 -10.62
N ALA A 37 -1.09 -11.06 -9.51
CA ALA A 37 -0.56 -12.18 -8.73
C ALA A 37 -1.68 -13.08 -8.20
N THR A 38 -2.76 -12.49 -7.67
CA THR A 38 -3.93 -13.26 -7.22
C THR A 38 -4.60 -14.00 -8.38
N THR A 39 -4.66 -13.38 -9.56
CA THR A 39 -5.25 -13.99 -10.76
C THR A 39 -4.41 -15.16 -11.24
N ALA A 40 -3.08 -15.03 -11.25
CA ALA A 40 -2.15 -16.13 -11.53
C ALA A 40 -2.31 -17.27 -10.50
N TYR A 41 -2.34 -16.96 -9.20
CA TYR A 41 -2.58 -17.94 -8.14
C TYR A 41 -3.91 -18.68 -8.31
N LEU A 42 -5.00 -17.96 -8.62
CA LEU A 42 -6.30 -18.58 -8.82
C LEU A 42 -6.30 -19.57 -9.98
N LYS A 43 -5.45 -19.40 -11.00
CA LYS A 43 -5.33 -20.34 -12.13
C LYS A 43 -4.64 -21.66 -11.74
N THR A 44 -3.81 -21.67 -10.69
CA THR A 44 -3.13 -22.88 -10.21
C THR A 44 -4.04 -23.77 -9.34
N GLN A 45 -5.16 -23.23 -8.85
CA GLN A 45 -6.11 -23.97 -8.03
C GLN A 45 -6.95 -24.94 -8.88
N ASP A 46 -7.19 -26.15 -8.35
CA ASP A 46 -8.09 -27.14 -8.96
C ASP A 46 -9.51 -26.58 -9.13
N LYS A 47 -10.07 -26.75 -10.34
CA LYS A 47 -11.42 -26.31 -10.72
C LYS A 47 -12.52 -27.06 -9.96
N ARG A 48 -12.24 -28.24 -9.39
CA ARG A 48 -13.17 -29.04 -8.58
C ARG A 48 -13.34 -28.53 -7.15
N LEU A 49 -12.48 -27.61 -6.69
CA LEU A 49 -12.60 -27.04 -5.35
C LEU A 49 -13.91 -26.24 -5.21
N LYS A 50 -14.55 -26.39 -4.04
CA LYS A 50 -15.68 -25.56 -3.66
C LYS A 50 -15.29 -24.08 -3.77
N MET A 51 -16.17 -23.27 -4.33
CA MET A 51 -15.95 -21.83 -4.50
C MET A 51 -15.60 -21.12 -3.19
N ALA A 52 -16.20 -21.53 -2.07
CA ALA A 52 -15.87 -21.01 -0.74
C ALA A 52 -14.40 -21.23 -0.36
N THR A 53 -13.89 -22.45 -0.57
CA THR A 53 -12.49 -22.80 -0.30
C THR A 53 -11.54 -22.05 -1.21
N ARG A 54 -11.86 -21.93 -2.50
CA ARG A 54 -11.06 -21.19 -3.48
C ARG A 54 -10.94 -19.70 -3.11
N ARG A 55 -12.04 -19.08 -2.67
CA ARG A 55 -12.05 -17.69 -2.16
C ARG A 55 -11.26 -17.54 -0.88
N ALA A 56 -11.40 -18.47 0.08
CA ALA A 56 -10.68 -18.43 1.34
C ALA A 56 -9.15 -18.56 1.14
N ARG A 57 -8.72 -19.46 0.25
CA ARG A 57 -7.31 -19.59 -0.13
C ARG A 57 -6.76 -18.34 -0.83
N ALA A 58 -7.54 -17.75 -1.73
CA ALA A 58 -7.14 -16.49 -2.37
C ALA A 58 -7.00 -15.35 -1.35
N GLU A 59 -7.82 -15.31 -0.30
CA GLU A 59 -7.66 -14.33 0.77
C GLU A 59 -6.36 -14.55 1.57
N GLN A 60 -6.05 -15.81 1.92
CA GLN A 60 -4.79 -16.17 2.57
C GLN A 60 -3.58 -15.82 1.70
N PHE A 61 -3.67 -16.05 0.39
CA PHE A 61 -2.66 -15.64 -0.57
C PHE A 61 -2.46 -14.13 -0.57
N ARG A 62 -3.54 -13.32 -0.65
CA ARG A 62 -3.43 -11.85 -0.62
C ARG A 62 -2.81 -11.36 0.69
N ALA A 63 -3.18 -11.95 1.82
CA ALA A 63 -2.62 -11.60 3.12
C ALA A 63 -1.10 -11.85 3.17
N GLY A 64 -0.66 -13.02 2.68
CA GLY A 64 0.76 -13.31 2.55
C GLY A 64 1.46 -12.37 1.58
N TRP A 65 0.84 -12.02 0.45
CA TRP A 65 1.42 -11.11 -0.53
C TRP A 65 1.69 -9.72 0.06
N VAL A 66 0.73 -9.16 0.81
CA VAL A 66 0.91 -7.87 1.51
C VAL A 66 2.06 -7.96 2.51
N GLU A 67 2.15 -9.04 3.28
CA GLU A 67 3.24 -9.30 4.23
C GLU A 67 4.62 -9.35 3.52
N GLY A 68 4.70 -9.96 2.33
CA GLY A 68 5.93 -10.00 1.53
C GLY A 68 6.34 -8.62 1.01
N VAL A 69 5.37 -7.79 0.63
CA VAL A 69 5.61 -6.43 0.10
C VAL A 69 6.08 -5.44 1.16
N CYS A 70 5.73 -5.63 2.43
CA CYS A 70 6.14 -4.72 3.51
C CYS A 70 7.67 -4.49 3.53
N ARG A 71 8.47 -5.50 3.17
CA ARG A 71 9.94 -5.39 3.07
C ARG A 71 10.44 -4.40 2.00
N ILE A 72 9.61 -4.09 1.00
CA ILE A 72 9.94 -3.13 -0.07
C ILE A 72 9.57 -1.70 0.34
N VAL A 73 8.53 -1.55 1.17
CA VAL A 73 7.93 -0.24 1.53
C VAL A 73 8.60 0.40 2.76
N GLU A 74 9.40 -0.35 3.52
CA GLU A 74 10.08 0.11 4.73
C GLU A 74 11.06 1.29 4.52
N VAL A 75 11.35 1.65 3.27
CA VAL A 75 12.24 2.76 2.88
C VAL A 75 11.66 4.15 3.22
N PHE A 76 10.38 4.27 3.58
CA PHE A 76 9.73 5.55 3.86
C PHE A 76 9.57 5.82 5.38
N SER A 77 10.67 6.12 6.08
CA SER A 77 10.60 6.53 7.48
C SER A 77 10.07 7.97 7.62
N VAL A 78 9.09 8.17 8.49
CA VAL A 78 8.60 9.48 8.92
C VAL A 78 9.31 9.85 10.22
N SER A 79 9.77 11.10 10.38
CA SER A 79 10.38 11.53 11.64
C SER A 79 9.35 11.54 12.78
N GLU A 80 9.78 11.37 14.03
CA GLU A 80 8.88 11.40 15.19
C GLU A 80 8.07 12.70 15.27
N HIS A 81 8.69 13.83 14.91
CA HIS A 81 8.02 15.13 14.88
C HIS A 81 6.90 15.18 13.82
N GLU A 82 7.18 14.74 12.59
CA GLU A 82 6.18 14.65 11.53
C GLU A 82 5.04 13.70 11.91
N GLN A 83 5.35 12.58 12.57
CA GLN A 83 4.36 11.62 13.01
C GLN A 83 3.42 12.20 14.09
N ALA A 84 3.96 13.00 15.02
CA ALA A 84 3.16 13.70 16.02
C ALA A 84 2.19 14.70 15.37
N LEU A 85 2.69 15.53 14.45
CA LEU A 85 1.86 16.49 13.71
C LEU A 85 0.76 15.82 12.88
N MET A 86 1.09 14.72 12.18
CA MET A 86 0.12 13.94 11.42
C MET A 86 -0.97 13.31 12.30
N SER A 87 -0.61 12.88 13.52
CA SER A 87 -1.56 12.29 14.48
C SER A 87 -2.53 13.35 15.00
N THR A 88 -2.04 14.53 15.41
CA THR A 88 -2.88 15.65 15.83
C THR A 88 -3.83 16.09 14.72
N TRP A 89 -3.34 16.20 13.48
CA TRP A 89 -4.20 16.53 12.34
C TRP A 89 -5.35 15.52 12.17
N LEU A 90 -5.06 14.22 12.31
CA LEU A 90 -6.03 13.14 12.16
C LEU A 90 -7.12 13.16 13.24
N GLU A 91 -6.76 13.47 14.49
CA GLU A 91 -7.69 13.60 15.61
C GLU A 91 -8.78 14.67 15.34
N HIS A 92 -8.41 15.74 14.63
CA HIS A 92 -9.33 16.80 14.23
C HIS A 92 -10.24 16.45 13.03
N GLN A 93 -10.04 15.30 12.37
CA GLN A 93 -10.82 14.93 11.18
C GLN A 93 -12.11 14.14 11.48
N ASN A 94 -12.46 13.89 12.75
CA ASN A 94 -13.62 13.07 13.15
C ASN A 94 -13.70 11.70 12.41
N MET A 95 -12.54 11.12 12.05
CA MET A 95 -12.47 9.84 11.36
C MET A 95 -12.53 8.67 12.36
N THR A 96 -13.07 7.53 11.92
CA THR A 96 -13.08 6.30 12.72
C THR A 96 -12.18 5.24 12.11
N THR A 97 -11.51 4.47 12.97
CA THR A 97 -10.68 3.35 12.53
C THR A 97 -11.57 2.27 11.94
N LEU A 98 -11.32 1.92 10.67
CA LEU A 98 -12.02 0.84 10.00
C LEU A 98 -11.65 -0.51 10.63
N GLN A 99 -12.65 -1.23 11.14
CA GLN A 99 -12.47 -2.61 11.58
C GLN A 99 -12.38 -3.53 10.36
N ASN A 100 -11.18 -4.02 10.07
CA ASN A 100 -10.97 -4.96 8.98
C ASN A 100 -11.41 -6.37 9.40
N ARG A 101 -11.98 -7.12 8.47
CA ARG A 101 -12.35 -8.52 8.74
C ARG A 101 -11.07 -9.36 8.86
N SER A 102 -11.05 -10.31 9.80
CA SER A 102 -9.96 -11.27 9.87
C SER A 102 -10.00 -12.25 8.70
N VAL A 103 -8.82 -12.66 8.25
CA VAL A 103 -8.66 -13.68 7.20
C VAL A 103 -9.02 -15.03 7.80
N LYS A 104 -10.11 -15.65 7.32
CA LYS A 104 -10.59 -16.93 7.83
C LYS A 104 -9.61 -18.07 7.53
N ARG A 105 -9.43 -18.99 8.49
CA ARG A 105 -8.69 -20.25 8.32
C ARG A 105 -9.35 -21.14 7.27
N CYS A 106 -8.56 -21.90 6.52
CA CYS A 106 -9.08 -22.88 5.57
C CYS A 106 -8.05 -23.98 5.28
N ARG A 107 -8.50 -25.11 4.73
CA ARG A 107 -7.57 -26.20 4.35
C ARG A 107 -6.57 -25.70 3.29
N GLY A 108 -5.28 -25.74 3.61
CA GLY A 108 -4.20 -25.26 2.75
C GLY A 108 -3.93 -23.76 2.86
N ASP A 109 -4.40 -23.11 3.93
CA ASP A 109 -4.15 -21.71 4.23
C ASP A 109 -2.66 -21.38 4.36
N ALA A 110 -1.89 -22.17 5.11
CA ALA A 110 -0.45 -21.94 5.29
C ALA A 110 0.31 -21.96 3.96
N ILE A 111 -0.03 -22.88 3.07
CA ILE A 111 0.56 -22.99 1.73
C ILE A 111 0.13 -21.80 0.86
N ALA A 112 -1.15 -21.41 0.90
CA ALA A 112 -1.63 -20.26 0.16
C ALA A 112 -0.93 -18.97 0.62
N ARG A 113 -0.79 -18.78 1.93
CA ARG A 113 -0.13 -17.62 2.53
C ARG A 113 1.36 -17.58 2.19
N SER A 114 2.07 -18.70 2.27
CA SER A 114 3.50 -18.75 1.92
C SER A 114 3.77 -18.51 0.43
N GLN A 115 2.90 -18.99 -0.46
CA GLN A 115 2.96 -18.66 -1.89
C GLN A 115 2.69 -17.18 -2.13
N GLY A 116 1.71 -16.61 -1.42
CA GLY A 116 1.43 -15.17 -1.42
C GLY A 116 2.65 -14.36 -1.04
N TYR A 117 3.27 -14.70 0.09
CA TYR A 117 4.48 -14.05 0.60
C TYR A 117 5.61 -14.03 -0.43
N ARG A 118 5.97 -15.20 -0.97
CA ARG A 118 7.03 -15.29 -1.99
C ARG A 118 6.69 -14.50 -3.26
N ALA A 119 5.42 -14.45 -3.66
CA ALA A 119 5.00 -13.64 -4.79
C ALA A 119 5.06 -12.12 -4.47
N GLY A 120 4.80 -11.75 -3.22
CA GLY A 120 4.90 -10.37 -2.72
C GLY A 120 6.34 -9.86 -2.67
N GLU A 121 7.29 -10.70 -2.25
CA GLU A 121 8.72 -10.36 -2.24
C GLU A 121 9.27 -10.00 -3.64
N ASN A 122 8.61 -10.49 -4.70
CA ASN A 122 8.98 -10.21 -6.08
C ASN A 122 8.24 -8.99 -6.67
N ALA A 123 7.41 -8.30 -5.88
CA ALA A 123 6.78 -7.07 -6.31
C ALA A 123 7.83 -6.01 -6.65
N ARG A 124 7.54 -5.16 -7.62
CA ARG A 124 8.48 -4.13 -8.09
C ARG A 124 7.85 -2.76 -7.99
N LEU A 125 8.42 -1.91 -7.15
CA LEU A 125 8.06 -0.50 -7.09
C LEU A 125 9.20 0.30 -7.72
N HIS A 126 8.99 0.81 -8.93
CA HIS A 126 9.95 1.72 -9.57
C HIS A 126 9.69 3.13 -9.04
N TYR A 127 10.30 3.45 -7.89
CA TYR A 127 10.37 4.83 -7.44
C TYR A 127 11.60 5.47 -8.08
N GLY A 128 11.42 6.61 -8.75
CA GLY A 128 12.55 7.40 -9.23
C GLY A 128 13.28 7.98 -8.02
N VAL A 129 14.41 7.39 -7.61
CA VAL A 129 15.38 8.08 -6.76
C VAL A 129 15.92 9.27 -7.56
N SER A 130 15.40 10.45 -7.27
CA SER A 130 16.16 11.69 -7.38
C SER A 130 16.23 12.24 -5.96
N GLY A 131 17.26 11.78 -5.25
CA GLY A 131 17.53 12.13 -3.87
C GLY A 131 18.96 11.77 -3.48
N CYS A 132 19.95 12.12 -4.30
CA CYS A 132 21.32 12.39 -3.82
C CYS A 132 22.18 13.05 -4.92
N GLY A 133 22.44 14.34 -4.73
CA GLY A 133 23.49 15.12 -5.37
C GLY A 133 23.54 16.47 -4.65
N PRO A 134 24.61 16.79 -3.89
CA PRO A 134 24.64 17.99 -3.05
C PRO A 134 25.11 19.19 -3.87
N ALA A 135 24.50 20.34 -3.65
CA ALA A 135 25.16 21.65 -3.51
C ALA A 135 24.08 22.72 -3.42
N GLY A 136 24.12 23.49 -2.33
CA GLY A 136 23.30 24.67 -2.18
C GLY A 136 23.49 25.61 -3.36
N ILE A 137 22.39 26.07 -3.92
CA ILE A 137 22.36 27.39 -4.52
C ILE A 137 22.31 28.37 -3.35
N ASP A 138 23.51 28.81 -2.99
CA ASP A 138 23.78 29.92 -2.11
C ASP A 138 22.95 31.14 -2.56
N TYR A 139 22.29 31.78 -1.59
CA TYR A 139 21.64 33.07 -1.79
C TYR A 139 22.76 34.12 -1.71
N SER A 140 23.37 34.45 -2.85
CA SER A 140 24.27 35.60 -2.90
C SER A 140 23.44 36.90 -2.86
N ALA A 141 23.04 37.29 -1.65
CA ALA A 141 22.78 38.68 -1.32
C ALA A 141 24.14 39.41 -1.38
N GLY A 142 24.44 39.97 -2.55
CA GLY A 142 25.49 40.98 -2.69
C GLY A 142 24.92 42.32 -2.29
N GLU A 143 25.34 42.80 -1.13
CA GLU A 143 25.06 44.12 -0.59
C GLU A 143 25.56 45.22 -1.53
N ASP A 144 24.81 46.33 -1.55
CA ASP A 144 25.22 47.64 -2.04
C ASP A 144 26.55 48.09 -1.41
N SER A 145 27.45 48.68 -2.21
CA SER A 145 28.28 49.86 -1.86
C SER A 145 29.27 50.24 -2.98
N LEU A 146 28.88 51.21 -3.82
CA LEU A 146 29.52 52.54 -3.99
C LEU A 146 28.89 53.29 -5.19
#